data_AF-A0A9N9RXX1-F1
#
_entry.id   AF-A0A9N9RXX1-F1
#
_cell.length_a   1.000
_cell.length_b   1.000
_cell.length_c   1.000
_cell.angle_alpha   90.00
_cell.angle_beta   90.00
_cell.angle_gamma   90.00
#
_symmetry.space_group_name_H-M   'P 1'
#
loop_
_entity.id
_entity.type
_entity.pdbx_description
1 polymer ?
#
loop_
_entity_poly.entity_id
_entity_poly.type
_entity_poly.pdbx_seq_one_letter_code
_entity_poly.pdbx_strand_id
1 'polypeptide(L)'
;MSKPYKNESRMLQALGSSTNAKIAYIMFSGCCVLIIGTFIFVANFERITFDNSYAYCATAYFSPKTGYRVEYWGQRNDFERIDTGCARACYKEQKSDTGLSFLEIETQTGYADHNQAYAAGILEGTLTWMSIYAQWKNTIQSFCEKDDTSAKFCTWLRAIIERNHENIIDIAKDKHKESKYQHQIYLFYQQLYGIDKGFKQGVKRARKDFEISTVDFLLLNARVDIDDLKIYYNKYVEEDEANFVDIHENVEKMIINLVSNSEGPTKLNIGHSSDGEYSSMLKIVKTYRFNYHLGPSIDYISHLVPNTDITFTSYPGLIASTDDFYLAEGKKTRMIIAGIKMKYNHPAQIHGIDLDSAVLMSVRVMAANRLAKDGKSWAEYLARDPDIGAKQWLFIDEKRLKYLQLNDQNNGDDEEIVTSSSTLNDGLIGHKEIPLDNSVMTEKEKLTSKAEAVNGKNIIWLIDNTWKRLHGEDVTARLKKDAAWICDGTPYFKVIQELNKIDGKDLKLNEQEMTNGDDIASVLRQHAYRGDLMGSEDDEAIAYGNTDIKTYSTSDHQLSIQSGPVFTPLNSKEDQAEESNELIEKIDFFEWQKFSDISHDEHPEAWNFPAVHVQYIWN
;
A
#
# COMPACT_ATOMS: atom_id res chain seq x y z
N MET A 1 -59.46 69.71 9.21
CA MET A 1 -60.85 69.82 8.74
C MET A 1 -60.95 69.18 7.37
N SER A 2 -61.52 67.98 7.34
CA SER A 2 -61.69 67.13 6.15
C SER A 2 -63.18 66.88 5.93
N LYS A 3 -63.65 67.09 4.71
CA LYS A 3 -64.86 66.49 4.13
C LYS A 3 -64.74 66.59 2.60
N PRO A 4 -65.39 65.71 1.81
CA PRO A 4 -65.92 64.39 2.16
C PRO A 4 -65.69 63.29 1.09
N TYR A 5 -65.93 62.06 1.55
CA TYR A 5 -66.36 60.89 0.77
C TYR A 5 -67.55 61.18 -0.18
N LYS A 6 -67.58 60.53 -1.36
CA LYS A 6 -68.70 59.64 -1.73
C LYS A 6 -68.47 58.80 -3.00
N ASN A 7 -68.58 57.49 -2.77
CA ASN A 7 -69.33 56.49 -3.51
C ASN A 7 -69.11 56.27 -5.02
N GLU A 8 -68.45 55.14 -5.27
CA GLU A 8 -68.94 54.05 -6.11
C GLU A 8 -70.44 54.12 -6.47
N SER A 9 -70.73 54.08 -7.77
CA SER A 9 -71.72 53.12 -8.28
C SER A 9 -71.47 52.78 -9.75
N ARG A 10 -71.26 51.48 -9.97
CA ARG A 10 -71.64 50.66 -11.14
C ARG A 10 -71.14 51.07 -12.53
N MET A 11 -70.35 50.19 -13.12
CA MET A 11 -70.90 49.23 -14.09
C MET A 11 -69.94 48.08 -14.38
N LEU A 12 -70.43 46.86 -14.17
CA LEU A 12 -69.94 45.64 -14.81
C LEU A 12 -69.93 45.85 -16.33
N GLN A 13 -68.75 45.82 -16.95
CA GLN A 13 -68.46 45.11 -18.21
C GLN A 13 -67.07 45.51 -18.71
N ALA A 14 -66.12 44.59 -18.55
CA ALA A 14 -65.17 44.21 -19.60
C ALA A 14 -64.31 43.07 -19.06
N LEU A 15 -64.79 41.85 -19.22
CA LEU A 15 -63.94 40.66 -19.37
C LEU A 15 -63.12 40.84 -20.65
N GLY A 16 -62.13 41.73 -20.59
CA GLY A 16 -61.05 41.86 -21.56
C GLY A 16 -60.02 40.78 -21.27
N SER A 17 -60.35 39.56 -21.69
CA SER A 17 -59.43 38.46 -21.90
C SER A 17 -58.26 38.94 -22.75
N SER A 18 -57.21 39.47 -22.13
CA SER A 18 -55.95 39.65 -22.84
C SER A 18 -55.41 38.25 -23.09
N THR A 19 -55.44 37.85 -24.35
CA THR A 19 -54.85 36.60 -24.83
C THR A 19 -53.44 36.46 -24.28
N ASN A 20 -52.74 37.58 -24.10
CA ASN A 20 -51.40 37.68 -23.53
C ASN A 20 -51.32 37.24 -22.05
N ALA A 21 -52.31 37.55 -21.19
CA ALA A 21 -52.29 37.12 -19.80
C ALA A 21 -52.57 35.61 -19.66
N LYS A 22 -53.46 35.06 -20.50
CA LYS A 22 -53.70 33.61 -20.57
C LYS A 22 -52.50 32.87 -21.16
N ILE A 23 -51.87 33.41 -22.20
CA ILE A 23 -50.64 32.86 -22.80
C ILE A 23 -49.51 32.90 -21.78
N ALA A 24 -49.34 34.00 -21.03
CA ALA A 24 -48.32 34.09 -19.98
C ALA A 24 -48.55 33.08 -18.86
N TYR A 25 -49.80 32.87 -18.43
CA TYR A 25 -50.12 31.85 -17.43
C TYR A 25 -49.87 30.43 -17.94
N ILE A 26 -50.20 30.14 -19.21
CA ILE A 26 -49.93 28.85 -19.84
C ILE A 26 -48.42 28.63 -20.02
N MET A 27 -47.66 29.65 -20.41
CA MET A 27 -46.20 29.56 -20.51
C MET A 27 -45.55 29.38 -19.14
N PHE A 28 -46.00 30.12 -18.12
CA PHE A 28 -45.46 29.99 -16.77
C PHE A 28 -45.80 28.63 -16.16
N SER A 29 -47.04 28.16 -16.31
CA SER A 29 -47.46 26.83 -15.91
C SER A 29 -46.69 25.73 -16.66
N GLY A 30 -46.46 25.90 -17.97
CA GLY A 30 -45.63 25.01 -18.78
C GLY A 30 -44.18 24.97 -18.30
N CYS A 31 -43.57 26.12 -17.98
CA CYS A 31 -42.23 26.19 -17.41
C CYS A 31 -42.16 25.53 -16.03
N CYS A 32 -43.16 25.73 -15.16
CA CYS A 32 -43.22 25.05 -13.86
C CYS A 32 -43.36 23.54 -14.01
N VAL A 33 -44.17 23.05 -14.96
CA VAL A 33 -44.29 21.61 -15.26
C VAL A 33 -43.00 21.06 -15.84
N LEU A 34 -42.27 21.83 -16.65
CA LEU A 34 -40.95 21.43 -17.15
C LEU A 34 -39.90 21.41 -16.04
N ILE A 35 -39.89 22.39 -15.13
CA ILE A 35 -38.96 22.43 -14.00
C ILE A 35 -39.25 21.29 -13.02
N ILE A 36 -40.52 21.07 -12.67
CA ILE A 36 -40.96 19.96 -11.82
C ILE A 36 -40.70 18.64 -12.53
N GLY A 37 -40.98 18.55 -13.83
CA GLY A 37 -40.67 17.39 -14.66
C GLY A 37 -39.18 17.11 -14.71
N THR A 38 -38.32 18.13 -14.79
CA THR A 38 -36.86 17.98 -14.75
C THR A 38 -36.40 17.60 -13.34
N PHE A 39 -36.97 18.19 -12.29
CA PHE A 39 -36.66 17.82 -10.90
C PHE A 39 -37.10 16.40 -10.58
N ILE A 40 -38.28 15.98 -11.02
CA ILE A 40 -38.78 14.61 -10.89
C ILE A 40 -37.96 13.68 -11.78
N PHE A 41 -37.55 14.09 -12.98
CA PHE A 41 -36.68 13.29 -13.84
C PHE A 41 -35.25 13.19 -13.32
N VAL A 42 -34.75 14.19 -12.59
CA VAL A 42 -33.44 14.16 -11.90
C VAL A 42 -33.53 13.40 -10.57
N ALA A 43 -34.66 13.48 -9.87
CA ALA A 43 -34.91 12.75 -8.61
C ALA A 43 -35.29 11.28 -8.83
N ASN A 44 -35.96 10.98 -9.95
CA ASN A 44 -36.29 9.63 -10.44
C ASN A 44 -35.34 9.17 -11.54
N PHE A 45 -34.30 9.94 -11.88
CA PHE A 45 -33.08 9.31 -12.39
C PHE A 45 -32.68 8.45 -11.20
N GLU A 46 -32.99 7.16 -11.27
CA GLU A 46 -32.41 6.17 -10.38
C GLU A 46 -30.94 6.57 -10.31
N ARG A 47 -30.49 7.06 -9.13
CA ARG A 47 -29.05 7.10 -8.86
C ARG A 47 -28.63 5.71 -9.24
N ILE A 48 -27.85 5.57 -10.31
CA ILE A 48 -27.36 4.28 -10.77
C ILE A 48 -26.84 3.63 -9.49
N THR A 49 -27.58 2.64 -9.00
CA THR A 49 -27.14 1.83 -7.89
C THR A 49 -25.91 1.16 -8.44
N PHE A 50 -24.74 1.61 -7.99
CA PHE A 50 -23.45 1.14 -8.45
C PHE A 50 -23.41 -0.36 -8.22
N ASP A 51 -23.57 -1.14 -9.29
CA ASP A 51 -23.34 -2.57 -9.21
C ASP A 51 -21.83 -2.78 -9.05
N ASN A 52 -21.47 -3.74 -8.20
CA ASN A 52 -20.09 -4.16 -7.97
C ASN A 52 -19.40 -4.68 -9.25
N SER A 53 -20.11 -4.76 -10.38
CA SER A 53 -19.59 -5.19 -11.68
C SER A 53 -18.94 -4.09 -12.53
N TYR A 54 -19.07 -2.80 -12.19
CA TYR A 54 -18.56 -1.71 -13.03
C TYR A 54 -17.24 -1.10 -12.52
N ALA A 55 -16.32 -0.78 -13.44
CA ALA A 55 -15.09 -0.04 -13.16
C ALA A 55 -14.83 1.04 -14.22
N TYR A 56 -14.15 2.12 -13.83
CA TYR A 56 -13.68 3.16 -14.74
C TYR A 56 -12.42 2.72 -15.44
N CYS A 57 -12.46 2.58 -16.76
CA CYS A 57 -11.33 2.06 -17.50
C CYS A 57 -10.75 3.06 -18.51
N ALA A 58 -9.45 2.95 -18.75
CA ALA A 58 -8.71 3.77 -19.69
C ALA A 58 -7.55 2.99 -20.32
N THR A 59 -7.19 3.36 -21.55
CA THR A 59 -6.07 2.79 -22.29
C THR A 59 -5.09 3.90 -22.66
N ALA A 60 -3.81 3.69 -22.39
CA ALA A 60 -2.74 4.58 -22.82
C ALA A 60 -2.05 3.98 -24.05
N TYR A 61 -2.06 4.73 -25.15
CA TYR A 61 -1.32 4.39 -26.37
C TYR A 61 -0.03 5.17 -26.43
N PHE A 62 1.02 4.55 -26.95
CA PHE A 62 2.29 5.19 -27.22
C PHE A 62 2.67 5.02 -28.70
N SER A 63 3.11 6.11 -29.32
CA SER A 63 3.74 6.07 -30.64
C SER A 63 4.95 7.00 -30.66
N PRO A 64 6.08 6.59 -31.26
CA PRO A 64 7.28 7.45 -31.34
C PRO A 64 7.02 8.82 -31.99
N LYS A 65 6.00 8.94 -32.86
CA LYS A 65 5.69 10.19 -33.57
C LYS A 65 4.78 11.13 -32.78
N THR A 66 3.86 10.59 -31.99
CA THR A 66 2.79 11.38 -31.34
C THR A 66 2.89 11.39 -29.81
N GLY A 67 3.82 10.63 -29.24
CA GLY A 67 3.93 10.42 -27.80
C GLY A 67 2.75 9.65 -27.23
N TYR A 68 2.39 9.98 -25.99
CA TYR A 68 1.34 9.30 -25.23
C TYR A 68 -0.03 9.91 -25.45
N ARG A 69 -1.03 9.07 -25.67
CA ARG A 69 -2.45 9.45 -25.74
C ARG A 69 -3.27 8.52 -24.86
N VAL A 70 -4.13 9.09 -24.03
CA VAL A 70 -5.07 8.31 -23.19
C VAL A 70 -6.45 8.34 -23.84
N GLU A 71 -7.06 7.16 -23.96
CA GLU A 71 -8.46 6.98 -24.31
C GLU A 71 -9.22 6.52 -23.06
N TYR A 72 -10.36 7.17 -22.80
CA TYR A 72 -11.19 6.88 -21.63
C TYR A 72 -12.43 6.12 -22.07
N TRP A 73 -12.62 4.92 -21.52
CA TRP A 73 -13.73 4.03 -21.89
C TRP A 73 -15.00 4.25 -21.06
N GLY A 74 -14.91 5.10 -20.02
CA GLY A 74 -15.99 5.32 -19.06
C GLY A 74 -16.13 4.16 -18.08
N GLN A 75 -17.31 4.05 -17.46
CA GLN A 75 -17.67 2.89 -16.64
C GLN A 75 -18.00 1.71 -17.56
N ARG A 76 -17.33 0.59 -17.33
CA ARG A 76 -17.49 -0.65 -18.12
C ARG A 76 -17.59 -1.86 -17.20
N ASN A 77 -18.26 -2.89 -17.70
CA ASN A 77 -18.25 -4.25 -17.17
C ASN A 77 -17.83 -5.27 -18.25
N ASP A 78 -17.65 -4.84 -19.50
CA ASP A 78 -17.17 -5.66 -20.63
C ASP A 78 -15.64 -5.55 -20.79
N PHE A 79 -14.91 -5.95 -19.74
CA PHE A 79 -13.46 -5.71 -19.64
C PHE A 79 -12.64 -6.30 -20.79
N GLU A 80 -13.07 -7.42 -21.38
CA GLU A 80 -12.41 -8.06 -22.52
C GLU A 80 -12.33 -7.16 -23.78
N ARG A 81 -13.22 -6.17 -23.91
CA ARG A 81 -13.27 -5.28 -25.08
C ARG A 81 -12.39 -4.04 -24.95
N ILE A 82 -11.76 -3.84 -23.80
CA ILE A 82 -10.87 -2.69 -23.57
C ILE A 82 -9.55 -2.97 -24.27
N ASP A 83 -9.19 -2.10 -25.22
CA ASP A 83 -7.93 -2.21 -25.94
C ASP A 83 -6.74 -2.16 -24.97
N THR A 84 -5.72 -2.95 -25.27
CA THR A 84 -4.53 -3.14 -24.45
C THR A 84 -3.55 -1.97 -24.58
N GLY A 85 -3.45 -1.35 -25.76
CA GLY A 85 -2.55 -0.22 -26.00
C GLY A 85 -1.10 -0.50 -25.58
N CYS A 86 -0.42 0.51 -25.04
CA CYS A 86 0.84 0.36 -24.31
C CYS A 86 0.59 -0.12 -22.88
N ALA A 87 -0.48 0.40 -22.27
CA ALA A 87 -1.04 -0.06 -21.02
C ALA A 87 -2.55 0.17 -20.99
N ARG A 88 -3.28 -0.60 -20.20
CA ARG A 88 -4.69 -0.38 -19.85
C ARG A 88 -4.88 -0.49 -18.35
N ALA A 89 -5.88 0.21 -17.84
CA ALA A 89 -6.20 0.21 -16.42
C ALA A 89 -7.71 0.26 -16.19
N CYS A 90 -8.15 -0.36 -15.10
CA CYS A 90 -9.50 -0.21 -14.56
C CYS A 90 -9.41 0.15 -13.07
N TYR A 91 -10.22 1.13 -12.68
CA TYR A 91 -10.32 1.65 -11.32
C TYR A 91 -11.75 1.51 -10.82
N LYS A 92 -11.92 0.86 -9.68
CA LYS A 92 -13.19 0.65 -9.02
C LYS A 92 -13.17 1.35 -7.66
N GLU A 93 -14.00 2.38 -7.54
CA GLU A 93 -14.13 3.15 -6.31
C GLU A 93 -15.21 2.53 -5.43
N GLN A 94 -14.83 1.98 -4.27
CA GLN A 94 -15.77 1.37 -3.31
C GLN A 94 -15.55 1.88 -1.87
N LYS A 95 -14.94 3.06 -1.73
CA LYS A 95 -14.54 3.63 -0.44
C LYS A 95 -15.73 3.83 0.51
N SER A 96 -16.91 4.17 -0.02
CA SER A 96 -18.13 4.37 0.79
C SER A 96 -18.77 3.08 1.30
N ASP A 97 -18.56 1.96 0.60
CA ASP A 97 -19.19 0.67 0.95
C ASP A 97 -18.23 -0.26 1.70
N THR A 98 -16.93 -0.12 1.46
CA THR A 98 -15.90 -1.08 1.92
C THR A 98 -14.68 -0.43 2.58
N GLY A 99 -14.57 0.91 2.56
CA GLY A 99 -13.35 1.62 2.93
C GLY A 99 -12.20 1.49 1.92
N LEU A 100 -12.36 0.69 0.86
CA LEU A 100 -11.32 0.36 -0.11
C LEU A 100 -11.66 0.83 -1.52
N SER A 101 -10.63 1.08 -2.32
CA SER A 101 -10.74 1.15 -3.78
C SER A 101 -9.84 0.11 -4.43
N PHE A 102 -10.10 -0.24 -5.68
CA PHE A 102 -9.33 -1.26 -6.42
C PHE A 102 -8.82 -0.68 -7.73
N LEU A 103 -7.54 -0.89 -8.01
CA LEU A 103 -6.90 -0.46 -9.25
C LEU A 103 -6.12 -1.61 -9.85
N GLU A 104 -6.34 -1.86 -11.13
CA GLU A 104 -5.63 -2.90 -11.85
C GLU A 104 -5.09 -2.36 -13.16
N ILE A 105 -3.79 -2.54 -13.37
CA ILE A 105 -3.08 -2.01 -14.54
C ILE A 105 -2.32 -3.15 -15.21
N GLU A 106 -2.47 -3.23 -16.53
CA GLU A 106 -1.77 -4.20 -17.37
C GLU A 106 -0.97 -3.46 -18.43
N THR A 107 0.28 -3.89 -18.67
CA THR A 107 1.17 -3.33 -19.69
C THR A 107 1.47 -4.38 -20.75
N GLN A 108 1.97 -3.97 -21.93
CA GLN A 108 2.20 -4.88 -23.05
C GLN A 108 3.68 -5.03 -23.40
N THR A 109 4.12 -6.26 -23.64
CA THR A 109 5.51 -6.64 -23.97
C THR A 109 6.04 -5.99 -25.26
N GLY A 110 5.16 -5.54 -26.16
CA GLY A 110 5.52 -4.92 -27.43
C GLY A 110 6.14 -3.52 -27.32
N TYR A 111 6.24 -2.96 -26.12
CA TYR A 111 6.76 -1.62 -25.85
C TYR A 111 7.98 -1.68 -24.93
N ALA A 112 8.89 -0.72 -25.06
CA ALA A 112 10.01 -0.59 -24.13
C ALA A 112 9.52 -0.37 -22.70
N ASP A 113 10.18 -0.98 -21.72
CA ASP A 113 9.75 -0.97 -20.31
C ASP A 113 9.53 0.43 -19.75
N HIS A 114 10.35 1.41 -20.12
CA HIS A 114 10.18 2.80 -19.67
C HIS A 114 8.88 3.41 -20.18
N ASN A 115 8.44 3.05 -21.40
CA ASN A 115 7.17 3.50 -21.94
C ASN A 115 6.00 2.77 -21.27
N GLN A 116 6.17 1.47 -20.97
CA GLN A 116 5.20 0.70 -20.19
C GLN A 116 5.01 1.34 -18.80
N ALA A 117 6.11 1.63 -18.09
CA ALA A 117 6.08 2.24 -16.76
C ALA A 117 5.45 3.62 -16.76
N TYR A 118 5.87 4.50 -17.68
CA TYR A 118 5.31 5.84 -17.80
C TYR A 118 3.81 5.81 -18.19
N ALA A 119 3.40 4.91 -19.09
CA ALA A 119 2.00 4.74 -19.47
C ALA A 119 1.16 4.23 -18.29
N ALA A 120 1.65 3.25 -17.53
CA ALA A 120 1.00 2.76 -16.32
C ALA A 120 0.81 3.88 -15.29
N GLY A 121 1.84 4.71 -15.08
CA GLY A 121 1.77 5.88 -14.22
C GLY A 121 0.71 6.89 -14.67
N ILE A 122 0.65 7.22 -15.97
CA ILE A 122 -0.39 8.13 -16.51
C ILE A 122 -1.78 7.62 -16.18
N LEU A 123 -2.02 6.31 -16.38
CA LEU A 123 -3.31 5.69 -16.14
C LEU A 123 -3.72 5.73 -14.66
N GLU A 124 -2.79 5.40 -13.76
CA GLU A 124 -3.04 5.54 -12.33
C GLU A 124 -3.36 6.98 -11.94
N GLY A 125 -2.50 7.91 -12.34
CA GLY A 125 -2.64 9.33 -12.01
C GLY A 125 -3.94 9.93 -12.54
N THR A 126 -4.36 9.58 -13.77
CA THR A 126 -5.57 10.17 -14.36
C THR A 126 -6.87 9.55 -13.86
N LEU A 127 -6.87 8.28 -13.44
CA LEU A 127 -8.05 7.59 -12.93
C LEU A 127 -8.27 7.88 -11.45
N THR A 128 -7.20 8.04 -10.68
CA THR A 128 -7.24 8.24 -9.23
C THR A 128 -6.93 9.67 -8.77
N TRP A 129 -6.94 10.64 -9.70
CA TRP A 129 -6.51 12.03 -9.46
C TRP A 129 -7.13 12.68 -8.21
N MET A 130 -8.42 12.47 -7.95
CA MET A 130 -9.11 13.07 -6.80
C MET A 130 -8.63 12.44 -5.49
N SER A 131 -8.52 11.11 -5.45
CA SER A 131 -7.99 10.38 -4.29
C SER A 131 -6.52 10.70 -4.03
N ILE A 132 -5.71 10.92 -5.07
CA ILE A 132 -4.33 11.39 -4.94
C ILE A 132 -4.29 12.76 -4.26
N TYR A 133 -5.11 13.71 -4.71
CA TYR A 133 -5.17 15.04 -4.11
C TYR A 133 -5.58 14.99 -2.64
N ALA A 134 -6.63 14.23 -2.33
CA ALA A 134 -7.11 14.06 -0.96
C ALA A 134 -6.05 13.40 -0.06
N GLN A 135 -5.37 12.34 -0.53
CA GLN A 135 -4.30 11.70 0.22
C GLN A 135 -3.14 12.66 0.51
N TRP A 136 -2.69 13.41 -0.48
CA TRP A 136 -1.64 14.43 -0.31
C TRP A 136 -2.06 15.52 0.68
N LYS A 137 -3.29 16.01 0.57
CA LYS A 137 -3.84 17.05 1.45
C LYS A 137 -3.93 16.56 2.90
N ASN A 138 -4.46 15.36 3.10
CA ASN A 138 -4.69 14.80 4.43
C ASN A 138 -3.40 14.41 5.17
N THR A 139 -2.32 14.15 4.43
CA THR A 139 -1.05 13.68 5.00
C THR A 139 0.05 14.74 4.93
N ILE A 140 0.60 15.00 3.75
CA ILE A 140 1.77 15.87 3.59
C ILE A 140 1.41 17.33 3.82
N GLN A 141 0.33 17.82 3.19
CA GLN A 141 -0.02 19.23 3.27
C GLN A 141 -0.41 19.62 4.70
N SER A 142 -1.34 18.88 5.30
CA SER A 142 -1.81 19.10 6.68
C SER A 142 -0.67 19.09 7.69
N PHE A 143 0.26 18.13 7.58
CA PHE A 143 1.44 18.05 8.44
C PHE A 143 2.36 19.26 8.26
N CYS A 144 2.67 19.64 7.02
CA CYS A 144 3.56 20.77 6.75
C CYS A 144 2.97 22.14 7.13
N GLU A 145 1.64 22.26 7.22
CA GLU A 145 0.92 23.48 7.61
C GLU A 145 0.58 23.53 9.11
N LYS A 146 0.87 22.47 9.86
CA LYS A 146 0.50 22.34 11.28
C LYS A 146 1.08 23.44 12.17
N ASP A 147 2.38 23.70 12.04
CA ASP A 147 3.13 24.66 12.85
C ASP A 147 4.45 25.07 12.17
N ASP A 148 5.12 26.10 12.70
CA ASP A 148 6.38 26.63 12.15
C ASP A 148 7.53 25.61 12.13
N THR A 149 7.58 24.69 13.09
CA THR A 149 8.62 23.65 13.18
C THR A 149 8.40 22.59 12.11
N SER A 150 7.15 22.15 11.93
CA SER A 150 6.74 21.23 10.87
C SER A 150 6.98 21.84 9.48
N ALA A 151 6.69 23.13 9.29
CA ALA A 151 6.95 23.85 8.05
C ALA A 151 8.46 23.93 7.71
N LYS A 152 9.33 24.19 8.71
CA LYS A 152 10.79 24.19 8.53
C LYS A 152 11.29 22.80 8.15
N PHE A 153 10.84 21.76 8.85
CA PHE A 153 11.19 20.38 8.53
C PHE A 153 10.77 20.01 7.10
N CYS A 154 9.54 20.33 6.68
CA CYS A 154 9.09 20.06 5.31
C CYS A 154 9.89 20.82 4.25
N THR A 155 10.33 22.04 4.54
CA THR A 155 11.20 22.81 3.64
C THR A 155 12.55 22.11 3.45
N TRP A 156 13.16 21.66 4.54
CA TRP A 156 14.39 20.87 4.50
C TRP A 156 14.20 19.53 3.78
N LEU A 157 13.12 18.81 4.11
CA LEU A 157 12.78 17.50 3.57
C LEU A 157 12.62 17.54 2.04
N ARG A 158 11.88 18.53 1.51
CA ARG A 158 11.72 18.71 0.06
C ARG A 158 13.06 18.91 -0.64
N ALA A 159 13.94 19.74 -0.08
CA ALA A 159 15.26 20.02 -0.67
C ALA A 159 16.16 18.78 -0.70
N ILE A 160 16.12 17.95 0.35
CA ILE A 160 16.90 16.70 0.40
C ILE A 160 16.35 15.66 -0.56
N ILE A 161 15.02 15.45 -0.57
CA ILE A 161 14.39 14.43 -1.42
C ILE A 161 14.53 14.79 -2.91
N GLU A 162 14.46 16.07 -3.26
CA GLU A 162 14.68 16.53 -4.63
C GLU A 162 16.12 16.23 -5.10
N ARG A 163 17.12 16.59 -4.29
CA ARG A 163 18.54 16.33 -4.62
C ARG A 163 18.86 14.84 -4.67
N ASN A 164 18.36 14.07 -3.70
CA ASN A 164 18.48 12.62 -3.68
C ASN A 164 17.94 12.02 -4.98
N HIS A 165 16.71 12.37 -5.34
CA HIS A 165 16.08 11.89 -6.54
C HIS A 165 16.90 12.21 -7.80
N GLU A 166 17.44 13.41 -7.93
CA GLU A 166 18.30 13.80 -9.06
C GLU A 166 19.55 12.91 -9.18
N ASN A 167 20.21 12.63 -8.06
CA ASN A 167 21.37 11.75 -8.04
C ASN A 167 21.01 10.29 -8.37
N ILE A 168 19.97 9.75 -7.73
CA ILE A 168 19.54 8.36 -7.94
C ILE A 168 19.11 8.14 -9.39
N ILE A 169 18.34 9.07 -9.97
CA ILE A 169 17.88 8.90 -11.35
C ILE A 169 19.03 8.96 -12.35
N ASP A 170 20.05 9.78 -12.10
CA ASP A 170 21.23 9.85 -12.96
C ASP A 170 22.09 8.59 -12.87
N ILE A 171 22.31 8.06 -11.65
CA ILE A 171 22.95 6.75 -11.46
C ILE A 171 22.17 5.65 -12.19
N ALA A 172 20.85 5.65 -12.08
CA ALA A 172 19.99 4.67 -12.71
C ALA A 172 20.06 4.77 -14.24
N LYS A 173 20.01 5.97 -14.83
CA LYS A 173 20.16 6.19 -16.29
C LYS A 173 21.50 5.69 -16.81
N ASP A 174 22.58 5.90 -16.07
CA ASP A 174 23.92 5.48 -16.50
C ASP A 174 24.07 3.96 -16.43
N LYS A 175 23.53 3.34 -15.37
CA LYS A 175 23.77 1.92 -15.06
C LYS A 175 22.64 0.97 -15.46
N HIS A 176 21.49 1.45 -15.93
CA HIS A 176 20.35 0.57 -16.20
C HIS A 176 20.63 -0.49 -17.28
N LYS A 177 21.57 -0.25 -18.20
CA LYS A 177 21.97 -1.22 -19.23
C LYS A 177 22.83 -2.35 -18.68
N GLU A 178 23.51 -2.12 -17.55
CA GLU A 178 24.50 -3.02 -16.98
C GLU A 178 23.97 -3.74 -15.73
N SER A 179 23.01 -3.12 -15.03
CA SER A 179 22.47 -3.62 -13.77
C SER A 179 20.95 -3.73 -13.82
N LYS A 180 20.46 -4.96 -13.62
CA LYS A 180 19.02 -5.27 -13.57
C LYS A 180 18.30 -4.48 -12.48
N TYR A 181 18.97 -4.32 -11.35
CA TYR A 181 18.48 -3.55 -10.21
C TYR A 181 18.35 -2.05 -10.54
N GLN A 182 19.37 -1.45 -11.17
CA GLN A 182 19.32 -0.05 -11.59
C GLN A 182 18.27 0.18 -12.69
N HIS A 183 18.03 -0.81 -13.55
CA HIS A 183 16.88 -0.78 -14.48
C HIS A 183 15.55 -0.71 -13.74
N GLN A 184 15.33 -1.51 -12.70
CA GLN A 184 14.09 -1.41 -11.92
C GLN A 184 13.93 -0.07 -11.19
N ILE A 185 15.02 0.50 -10.66
CA ILE A 185 15.03 1.85 -10.07
C ILE A 185 14.58 2.87 -11.13
N TYR A 186 15.19 2.83 -12.33
CA TYR A 186 14.82 3.71 -13.42
C TYR A 186 13.33 3.60 -13.76
N LEU A 187 12.79 2.38 -13.89
CA LEU A 187 11.38 2.15 -14.19
C LEU A 187 10.43 2.67 -13.10
N PHE A 188 10.81 2.57 -11.82
CA PHE A 188 10.03 3.12 -10.71
C PHE A 188 9.80 4.62 -10.89
N TYR A 189 10.85 5.38 -11.16
CA TYR A 189 10.72 6.83 -11.38
C TYR A 189 10.01 7.18 -12.69
N GLN A 190 10.17 6.39 -13.76
CA GLN A 190 9.36 6.57 -14.97
C GLN A 190 7.86 6.42 -14.68
N GLN A 191 7.48 5.44 -13.86
CA GLN A 191 6.09 5.29 -13.41
C GLN A 191 5.63 6.51 -12.59
N LEU A 192 6.46 7.01 -11.68
CA LEU A 192 6.13 8.17 -10.85
C LEU A 192 5.94 9.45 -11.67
N TYR A 193 6.80 9.71 -12.66
CA TYR A 193 6.61 10.83 -13.60
C TYR A 193 5.34 10.67 -14.44
N GLY A 194 4.97 9.42 -14.76
CA GLY A 194 3.70 9.08 -15.37
C GLY A 194 2.53 9.51 -14.48
N ILE A 195 2.60 9.24 -13.17
CA ILE A 195 1.56 9.62 -12.20
C ILE A 195 1.40 11.14 -12.13
N ASP A 196 2.48 11.91 -12.01
CA ASP A 196 2.42 13.38 -12.00
C ASP A 196 1.70 13.91 -13.26
N LYS A 197 2.11 13.42 -14.44
CA LYS A 197 1.44 13.79 -15.69
C LYS A 197 -0.03 13.36 -15.73
N GLY A 198 -0.33 12.14 -15.30
CA GLY A 198 -1.67 11.58 -15.25
C GLY A 198 -2.59 12.39 -14.34
N PHE A 199 -2.09 12.77 -13.17
CA PHE A 199 -2.79 13.62 -12.20
C PHE A 199 -3.17 14.96 -12.82
N LYS A 200 -2.21 15.69 -13.40
CA LYS A 200 -2.44 16.96 -14.11
C LYS A 200 -3.48 16.81 -15.23
N GLN A 201 -3.46 15.69 -15.96
CA GLN A 201 -4.46 15.39 -16.98
C GLN A 201 -5.85 15.12 -16.40
N GLY A 202 -5.93 14.37 -15.29
CA GLY A 202 -7.17 14.11 -14.55
C GLY A 202 -7.83 15.39 -14.04
N VAL A 203 -7.05 16.24 -13.38
CA VAL A 203 -7.47 17.57 -12.87
C VAL A 203 -8.01 18.44 -14.02
N LYS A 204 -7.26 18.57 -15.12
CA LYS A 204 -7.68 19.34 -16.28
C LYS A 204 -8.97 18.80 -16.91
N ARG A 205 -9.11 17.47 -16.99
CA ARG A 205 -10.32 16.81 -17.51
C ARG A 205 -11.54 17.10 -16.61
N ALA A 206 -11.33 17.14 -15.30
CA ALA A 206 -12.36 17.47 -14.31
C ALA A 206 -12.67 18.98 -14.22
N ARG A 207 -11.91 19.85 -14.93
CA ARG A 207 -12.02 21.31 -14.86
C ARG A 207 -11.89 21.83 -13.42
N LYS A 208 -10.92 21.27 -12.70
CA LYS A 208 -10.52 21.71 -11.35
C LYS A 208 -9.17 22.40 -11.42
N ASP A 209 -8.88 23.19 -10.40
CA ASP A 209 -7.62 23.93 -10.24
C ASP A 209 -6.86 23.39 -9.02
N PHE A 210 -6.55 22.09 -9.04
CA PHE A 210 -5.74 21.43 -8.01
C PHE A 210 -4.31 21.29 -8.48
N GLU A 211 -3.37 21.54 -7.58
CA GLU A 211 -1.94 21.48 -7.87
C GLU A 211 -1.22 20.73 -6.75
N ILE A 212 -0.28 19.88 -7.15
CA ILE A 212 0.64 19.18 -6.26
C ILE A 212 2.02 19.39 -6.88
N SER A 213 3.00 19.74 -6.05
CA SER A 213 4.37 19.89 -6.53
C SER A 213 4.96 18.54 -6.96
N THR A 214 5.86 18.53 -7.95
CA THR A 214 6.47 17.26 -8.41
C THR A 214 7.25 16.58 -7.28
N VAL A 215 7.87 17.35 -6.38
CA VAL A 215 8.60 16.83 -5.21
C VAL A 215 7.66 16.14 -4.22
N ASP A 216 6.43 16.63 -4.05
CA ASP A 216 5.48 16.01 -3.13
C ASP A 216 5.00 14.62 -3.61
N PHE A 217 5.05 14.32 -4.91
CA PHE A 217 4.87 12.94 -5.39
C PHE A 217 5.99 12.01 -4.95
N LEU A 218 7.23 12.52 -4.85
CA LEU A 218 8.36 11.78 -4.27
C LEU A 218 8.13 11.57 -2.77
N LEU A 219 7.69 12.60 -2.05
CA LEU A 219 7.40 12.52 -0.61
C LEU A 219 6.29 11.51 -0.30
N LEU A 220 5.22 11.45 -1.11
CA LEU A 220 4.18 10.43 -0.95
C LEU A 220 4.79 9.02 -0.96
N ASN A 221 5.77 8.79 -1.83
CA ASN A 221 6.46 7.50 -1.96
C ASN A 221 7.61 7.30 -0.96
N ALA A 222 7.95 8.32 -0.16
CA ALA A 222 8.98 8.28 0.88
C ALA A 222 8.39 8.13 2.29
N ARG A 223 7.10 7.79 2.44
CA ARG A 223 6.39 7.77 3.74
C ARG A 223 7.18 7.10 4.88
N VAL A 224 7.70 5.90 4.66
CA VAL A 224 8.48 5.16 5.67
C VAL A 224 9.80 5.88 5.97
N ASP A 225 10.43 6.44 4.94
CA ASP A 225 11.70 7.16 5.06
C ASP A 225 11.53 8.53 5.74
N ILE A 226 10.34 9.16 5.69
CA ILE A 226 10.06 10.45 6.33
C ILE A 226 10.18 10.35 7.86
N ASP A 227 9.67 9.27 8.46
CA ASP A 227 9.78 9.02 9.91
C ASP A 227 11.27 8.99 10.32
N ASP A 228 12.10 8.26 9.57
CA ASP A 228 13.55 8.17 9.79
C ASP A 228 14.22 9.54 9.59
N LEU A 229 13.86 10.26 8.53
CA LEU A 229 14.41 11.59 8.24
C LEU A 229 14.02 12.63 9.27
N LYS A 230 12.84 12.50 9.90
CA LYS A 230 12.41 13.38 10.99
C LYS A 230 13.29 13.19 12.23
N ILE A 231 13.62 11.94 12.55
CA ILE A 231 14.57 11.61 13.64
C ILE A 231 15.95 12.17 13.33
N TYR A 232 16.41 12.02 12.08
CA TYR A 232 17.69 12.58 11.64
C TYR A 232 17.71 14.10 11.78
N TYR A 233 16.66 14.77 11.31
CA TYR A 233 16.55 16.23 11.34
C TYR A 233 16.58 16.78 12.76
N ASN A 234 15.72 16.28 13.65
CA ASN A 234 15.65 16.77 15.03
C ASN A 234 16.99 16.60 15.75
N LYS A 235 17.66 15.45 15.54
CA LYS A 235 18.90 15.12 16.25
C LYS A 235 20.15 15.81 15.70
N TYR A 236 20.28 15.97 14.38
CA TYR A 236 21.54 16.41 13.75
C TYR A 236 21.43 17.73 12.98
N VAL A 237 20.21 18.23 12.71
CA VAL A 237 20.01 19.47 11.94
C VAL A 237 19.49 20.59 12.83
N GLU A 238 18.46 20.32 13.64
CA GLU A 238 17.90 21.29 14.57
C GLU A 238 18.70 21.39 15.89
N GLU A 239 19.44 20.34 16.23
CA GLU A 239 20.22 20.21 17.48
C GLU A 239 19.35 20.35 18.75
N ASP A 240 18.08 19.94 18.68
CA ASP A 240 17.14 20.01 19.79
C ASP A 240 16.99 18.63 20.45
N GLU A 241 17.82 18.38 21.47
CA GLU A 241 17.74 17.15 22.28
C GLU A 241 16.43 17.06 23.10
N ALA A 242 15.70 18.17 23.30
CA ALA A 242 14.44 18.20 24.03
C ALA A 242 13.23 17.82 23.15
N ASN A 243 13.36 17.91 21.82
CA ASN A 243 12.36 17.45 20.84
C ASN A 243 12.62 16.00 20.40
N PHE A 244 12.77 15.09 21.38
CA PHE A 244 12.66 13.67 21.09
C PHE A 244 11.26 13.43 20.53
N VAL A 245 11.22 12.98 19.27
CA VAL A 245 9.98 12.76 18.52
C VAL A 245 9.08 11.86 19.35
N ASP A 246 7.85 12.30 19.60
CA ASP A 246 6.78 11.44 20.10
C ASP A 246 6.38 10.51 18.94
N ILE A 247 7.26 9.55 18.64
CA ILE A 247 6.98 8.49 17.68
C ILE A 247 6.01 7.60 18.42
N HIS A 248 4.73 7.66 18.03
CA HIS A 248 3.74 6.74 18.54
C HIS A 248 4.29 5.31 18.51
N GLU A 249 4.06 4.56 19.57
CA GLU A 249 4.61 3.22 19.66
C GLU A 249 4.20 2.41 18.42
N ASN A 250 5.16 1.69 17.84
CA ASN A 250 4.90 0.81 16.73
C ASN A 250 3.94 -0.31 17.17
N VAL A 251 2.75 -0.30 16.58
CA VAL A 251 1.64 -1.22 16.88
C VAL A 251 1.31 -2.11 15.69
N GLU A 252 2.14 -2.08 14.63
CA GLU A 252 2.05 -3.02 13.52
C GLU A 252 2.32 -4.44 13.97
N LYS A 253 1.61 -5.39 13.37
CA LYS A 253 1.77 -6.81 13.66
C LYS A 253 1.68 -7.63 12.39
N MET A 254 2.49 -8.68 12.31
CA MET A 254 2.28 -9.75 11.33
C MET A 254 2.22 -11.11 12.03
N ILE A 255 1.28 -11.95 11.61
CA ILE A 255 1.11 -13.32 12.12
C ILE A 255 1.32 -14.28 10.97
N ILE A 256 2.04 -15.36 11.21
CA ILE A 256 2.19 -16.48 10.30
C ILE A 256 1.83 -17.77 11.02
N ASN A 257 1.01 -18.60 10.38
CA ASN A 257 0.52 -19.83 10.97
C ASN A 257 0.53 -20.96 9.94
N LEU A 258 1.18 -22.07 10.27
CA LEU A 258 1.24 -23.28 9.47
C LEU A 258 0.10 -24.22 9.88
N VAL A 259 -0.76 -24.52 8.91
CA VAL A 259 -1.88 -25.46 9.09
C VAL A 259 -1.49 -26.81 8.49
N SER A 260 -1.24 -27.78 9.37
CA SER A 260 -0.99 -29.17 8.98
C SER A 260 -2.29 -29.92 8.78
N ASN A 261 -2.46 -30.59 7.65
CA ASN A 261 -3.46 -31.66 7.52
C ASN A 261 -2.74 -33.00 7.41
N SER A 262 -3.21 -34.01 8.13
CA SER A 262 -2.63 -35.37 8.19
C SER A 262 -2.53 -36.08 6.84
N GLU A 263 -3.23 -35.60 5.80
CA GLU A 263 -3.32 -36.23 4.48
C GLU A 263 -3.05 -35.25 3.31
N GLY A 264 -2.60 -34.01 3.56
CA GLY A 264 -2.49 -32.97 2.53
C GLY A 264 -1.22 -32.12 2.59
N PRO A 265 -0.94 -31.30 1.55
CA PRO A 265 0.18 -30.36 1.60
C PRO A 265 -0.01 -29.36 2.74
N THR A 266 1.10 -28.98 3.38
CA THR A 266 1.10 -27.90 4.39
C THR A 266 0.48 -26.64 3.81
N LYS A 267 -0.49 -26.08 4.53
CA LYS A 267 -1.12 -24.81 4.22
C LYS A 267 -0.57 -23.74 5.16
N LEU A 268 -0.72 -22.48 4.76
CA LEU A 268 -0.27 -21.34 5.53
C LEU A 268 -1.33 -20.25 5.51
N ASN A 269 -1.55 -19.66 6.67
CA ASN A 269 -2.32 -18.45 6.84
C ASN A 269 -1.36 -17.34 7.30
N ILE A 270 -1.52 -16.15 6.74
CA ILE A 270 -0.77 -14.96 7.14
C ILE A 270 -1.75 -13.82 7.46
N GLY A 271 -1.44 -13.05 8.49
CA GLY A 271 -2.14 -11.83 8.86
C GLY A 271 -1.17 -10.67 8.95
N HIS A 272 -1.65 -9.48 8.61
CA HIS A 272 -0.91 -8.23 8.74
C HIS A 272 -1.85 -7.12 9.19
N SER A 273 -1.47 -6.37 10.20
CA SER A 273 -2.18 -5.19 10.70
C SER A 273 -1.27 -3.99 10.60
N SER A 274 -1.64 -3.00 9.78
CA SER A 274 -0.85 -1.77 9.62
C SER A 274 -1.27 -0.70 10.61
N ASP A 275 -0.32 0.14 11.01
CA ASP A 275 -0.55 1.28 11.87
C ASP A 275 -0.44 2.60 11.11
N GLY A 276 -0.90 3.66 11.76
CA GLY A 276 -0.71 5.01 11.26
C GLY A 276 -1.80 5.97 11.72
N GLU A 277 -1.61 7.23 11.31
CA GLU A 277 -2.62 8.27 11.49
C GLU A 277 -3.88 7.94 10.68
N TYR A 278 -5.03 8.16 11.29
CA TYR A 278 -6.33 7.92 10.67
C TYR A 278 -6.56 8.83 9.45
N SER A 279 -5.90 9.99 9.38
CA SER A 279 -5.87 10.90 8.23
C SER A 279 -5.38 10.24 6.94
N SER A 280 -4.63 9.14 7.06
CA SER A 280 -4.05 8.43 5.93
C SER A 280 -4.91 7.32 5.34
N MET A 281 -6.08 7.03 5.91
CA MET A 281 -6.87 5.81 5.62
C MET A 281 -7.54 5.73 4.23
N LEU A 282 -7.22 6.59 3.26
CA LEU A 282 -7.61 6.34 1.87
C LEU A 282 -6.82 5.17 1.30
N LYS A 283 -7.34 3.97 1.46
CA LYS A 283 -6.71 2.72 1.04
C LYS A 283 -7.14 2.34 -0.38
N ILE A 284 -6.19 1.82 -1.14
CA ILE A 284 -6.40 1.28 -2.49
C ILE A 284 -5.63 -0.02 -2.65
N VAL A 285 -6.30 -1.07 -3.09
CA VAL A 285 -5.67 -2.33 -3.47
C VAL A 285 -5.22 -2.21 -4.91
N LYS A 286 -3.92 -2.40 -5.16
CA LYS A 286 -3.33 -2.28 -6.49
C LYS A 286 -2.89 -3.64 -6.98
N THR A 287 -3.24 -3.96 -8.23
CA THR A 287 -2.72 -5.12 -8.95
C THR A 287 -2.00 -4.63 -10.21
N TYR A 288 -0.68 -4.79 -10.22
CA TYR A 288 0.15 -4.43 -11.36
C TYR A 288 0.56 -5.69 -12.12
N ARG A 289 0.12 -5.81 -13.37
CA ARG A 289 0.55 -6.83 -14.33
C ARG A 289 1.53 -6.21 -15.32
N PHE A 290 2.77 -6.10 -14.88
CA PHE A 290 3.82 -5.40 -15.60
C PHE A 290 4.75 -6.35 -16.34
N ASN A 291 4.78 -6.21 -17.66
CA ASN A 291 5.58 -7.01 -18.58
C ASN A 291 6.98 -6.41 -18.75
N TYR A 292 7.61 -6.06 -17.63
CA TYR A 292 8.97 -5.53 -17.59
C TYR A 292 10.00 -6.63 -17.79
N HIS A 293 11.12 -6.24 -18.37
CA HIS A 293 12.26 -7.11 -18.60
C HIS A 293 13.32 -6.92 -17.52
N LEU A 294 14.23 -7.89 -17.40
CA LEU A 294 15.37 -7.82 -16.49
C LEU A 294 16.32 -6.65 -16.82
N GLY A 295 16.39 -6.23 -18.09
CA GLY A 295 17.19 -5.11 -18.54
C GLY A 295 16.57 -4.44 -19.77
N PRO A 296 17.10 -3.27 -20.18
CA PRO A 296 16.47 -2.39 -21.16
C PRO A 296 16.53 -2.88 -22.61
N SER A 297 17.28 -3.96 -22.91
CA SER A 297 17.32 -4.48 -24.27
C SER A 297 16.02 -5.20 -24.62
N ILE A 298 15.39 -4.73 -25.71
CA ILE A 298 14.24 -5.37 -26.38
C ILE A 298 14.68 -6.61 -27.19
N ASP A 299 15.98 -6.87 -27.31
CA ASP A 299 16.44 -8.06 -28.02
C ASP A 299 15.85 -9.31 -27.37
N TYR A 300 15.38 -10.24 -28.20
CA TYR A 300 14.66 -11.50 -27.89
C TYR A 300 15.28 -12.41 -26.79
N ILE A 301 16.40 -12.00 -26.20
CA ILE A 301 17.18 -12.66 -25.15
C ILE A 301 16.83 -12.12 -23.75
N SER A 302 16.30 -10.90 -23.62
CA SER A 302 15.96 -10.32 -22.32
C SER A 302 14.72 -11.01 -21.74
N HIS A 303 14.89 -11.74 -20.64
CA HIS A 303 13.78 -12.40 -19.96
C HIS A 303 12.95 -11.38 -19.17
N LEU A 304 11.64 -11.63 -19.07
CA LEU A 304 10.77 -10.91 -18.13
C LEU A 304 11.30 -11.06 -16.70
N VAL A 305 11.01 -10.06 -15.87
CA VAL A 305 11.24 -10.17 -14.43
C VAL A 305 10.52 -11.41 -13.85
N PRO A 306 11.07 -12.07 -12.82
CA PRO A 306 10.45 -13.26 -12.23
C PRO A 306 9.00 -13.06 -11.80
N ASN A 307 8.66 -11.91 -11.22
CA ASN A 307 7.32 -11.59 -10.76
C ASN A 307 6.75 -10.42 -11.58
N THR A 308 5.86 -10.73 -12.51
CA THR A 308 5.19 -9.75 -13.39
C THR A 308 3.91 -9.22 -12.77
N ASP A 309 3.29 -10.00 -11.88
CA ASP A 309 1.99 -9.73 -11.32
C ASP A 309 2.19 -9.47 -9.82
N ILE A 310 1.92 -8.25 -9.36
CA ILE A 310 2.11 -7.86 -7.96
C ILE A 310 0.82 -7.21 -7.46
N THR A 311 0.19 -7.83 -6.46
CA THR A 311 -1.00 -7.32 -5.77
C THR A 311 -0.65 -6.91 -4.36
N PHE A 312 -1.04 -5.71 -3.94
CA PHE A 312 -0.68 -5.16 -2.64
C PHE A 312 -1.68 -4.10 -2.15
N THR A 313 -1.77 -3.91 -0.84
CA THR A 313 -2.50 -2.77 -0.24
C THR A 313 -1.64 -1.53 -0.34
N SER A 314 -2.22 -0.39 -0.65
CA SER A 314 -1.49 0.85 -0.96
C SER A 314 -2.36 2.06 -0.67
N TYR A 315 -1.81 3.24 -0.95
CA TYR A 315 -2.52 4.51 -0.92
C TYR A 315 -2.50 5.18 -2.31
N PRO A 316 -3.43 6.12 -2.60
CA PRO A 316 -3.45 6.88 -3.84
C PRO A 316 -2.12 7.61 -4.11
N GLY A 317 -1.54 7.43 -5.30
CA GLY A 317 -0.29 8.08 -5.70
C GLY A 317 1.00 7.40 -5.24
N LEU A 318 0.89 6.39 -4.37
CA LEU A 318 2.03 5.58 -3.89
C LEU A 318 2.20 4.32 -4.75
N ILE A 319 3.36 4.10 -5.36
CA ILE A 319 3.58 2.93 -6.23
C ILE A 319 4.15 1.71 -5.51
N ALA A 320 4.13 1.75 -4.17
CA ALA A 320 4.46 0.68 -3.24
C ALA A 320 3.45 0.65 -2.08
N SER A 321 3.47 -0.39 -1.27
CA SER A 321 2.48 -0.63 -0.22
C SER A 321 2.62 0.33 0.97
N THR A 322 3.85 0.49 1.48
CA THR A 322 4.23 1.25 2.70
C THR A 322 3.67 0.70 4.02
N ASP A 323 2.46 0.14 4.01
CA ASP A 323 2.03 -0.90 4.95
C ASP A 323 3.00 -2.09 4.87
N ASP A 324 3.24 -2.53 3.62
CA ASP A 324 4.03 -3.66 3.18
C ASP A 324 3.35 -5.03 3.37
N PHE A 325 2.35 -5.27 2.51
CA PHE A 325 1.82 -6.61 2.23
C PHE A 325 1.69 -6.83 0.72
N TYR A 326 2.45 -7.79 0.16
CA TYR A 326 2.52 -8.08 -1.26
C TYR A 326 2.29 -9.56 -1.56
N LEU A 327 1.48 -9.81 -2.59
CA LEU A 327 1.42 -11.08 -3.31
C LEU A 327 2.11 -10.86 -4.65
N ALA A 328 3.27 -11.48 -4.84
CA ALA A 328 4.07 -11.37 -6.06
C ALA A 328 4.08 -12.71 -6.79
N GLU A 329 3.65 -12.70 -8.05
CA GLU A 329 3.50 -13.90 -8.87
C GLU A 329 4.17 -13.73 -10.24
N GLY A 330 4.67 -14.83 -10.76
CA GLY A 330 4.97 -14.97 -12.17
C GLY A 330 4.94 -16.43 -12.61
N LYS A 331 5.42 -16.70 -13.82
CA LYS A 331 5.30 -18.03 -14.46
C LYS A 331 5.81 -19.18 -13.58
N LYS A 332 6.85 -18.96 -12.77
CA LYS A 332 7.50 -20.00 -11.95
C LYS A 332 7.54 -19.70 -10.46
N THR A 333 7.11 -18.51 -10.05
CA THR A 333 7.24 -17.99 -8.68
C THR A 333 5.86 -17.61 -8.16
N ARG A 334 5.66 -17.72 -6.86
CA ARG A 334 4.51 -17.15 -6.14
C ARG A 334 4.97 -16.91 -4.72
N MET A 335 4.97 -15.65 -4.31
CA MET A 335 5.64 -15.16 -3.13
C MET A 335 4.67 -14.31 -2.33
N ILE A 336 4.76 -14.43 -1.02
CA ILE A 336 4.07 -13.56 -0.07
C ILE A 336 5.16 -12.79 0.67
N ILE A 337 5.05 -11.47 0.68
CA ILE A 337 5.99 -10.58 1.37
C ILE A 337 5.19 -9.69 2.31
N ALA A 338 5.52 -9.75 3.60
CA ALA A 338 4.95 -8.89 4.63
C ALA A 338 6.08 -8.14 5.34
N GLY A 339 5.87 -6.90 5.73
CA GLY A 339 6.90 -6.10 6.41
C GLY A 339 6.30 -5.13 7.42
N ILE A 340 6.86 -5.10 8.62
CA ILE A 340 6.46 -4.19 9.69
C ILE A 340 7.63 -3.29 10.09
N LYS A 341 7.34 -2.09 10.59
CA LYS A 341 8.37 -1.19 11.14
C LYS A 341 9.20 -1.92 12.20
N MET A 342 10.51 -1.66 12.26
CA MET A 342 11.33 -2.19 13.35
C MET A 342 11.31 -1.30 14.57
N LYS A 343 11.35 -1.90 15.76
CA LYS A 343 11.62 -1.20 17.02
C LYS A 343 13.13 -0.92 17.14
N TYR A 344 13.49 0.28 17.55
CA TYR A 344 14.87 0.70 17.80
C TYR A 344 14.94 1.62 19.02
N ASN A 345 15.98 1.46 19.85
CA ASN A 345 16.20 2.31 21.03
C ASN A 345 17.34 3.32 20.83
N HIS A 346 18.16 3.14 19.78
CA HIS A 346 19.42 3.88 19.65
C HIS A 346 19.66 4.37 18.20
N PRO A 347 19.20 5.57 17.83
CA PRO A 347 19.34 6.13 16.48
C PRO A 347 20.77 6.68 16.24
N ALA A 348 21.81 5.97 16.69
CA ALA A 348 23.19 6.32 16.34
C ALA A 348 23.57 5.78 14.96
N GLN A 349 22.92 4.72 14.50
CA GLN A 349 23.16 4.14 13.17
C GLN A 349 22.76 5.12 12.04
N ILE A 350 21.79 5.99 12.31
CA ILE A 350 21.34 7.00 11.36
C ILE A 350 22.38 8.12 11.13
N HIS A 351 23.42 8.21 11.97
CA HIS A 351 24.49 9.18 11.80
C HIS A 351 25.31 8.90 10.53
N GLY A 352 25.57 9.94 9.75
CA GLY A 352 26.39 9.87 8.53
C GLY A 352 25.78 8.98 7.45
N ILE A 353 24.44 8.91 7.36
CA ILE A 353 23.78 8.41 6.15
C ILE A 353 24.04 9.42 5.03
N ASP A 354 24.40 8.92 3.85
CA ASP A 354 24.45 9.75 2.65
C ASP A 354 23.03 9.93 2.10
N LEU A 355 22.35 10.97 2.58
CA LEU A 355 20.97 11.29 2.16
C LEU A 355 20.87 11.61 0.67
N ASP A 356 21.98 11.99 0.03
CA ASP A 356 22.00 12.36 -1.39
C ASP A 356 22.09 11.12 -2.31
N SER A 357 22.49 9.95 -1.77
CA SER A 357 22.64 8.70 -2.53
C SER A 357 21.84 7.52 -1.98
N ALA A 358 21.13 7.70 -0.86
CA ALA A 358 20.30 6.64 -0.26
C ALA A 358 19.05 6.35 -1.11
N VAL A 359 18.83 5.10 -1.48
CA VAL A 359 17.64 4.72 -2.25
C VAL A 359 16.44 4.52 -1.30
N LEU A 360 15.33 5.23 -1.56
CA LEU A 360 14.09 5.14 -0.75
C LEU A 360 13.58 3.70 -0.63
N MET A 361 12.96 3.37 0.52
CA MET A 361 12.47 2.01 0.79
C MET A 361 11.49 1.50 -0.28
N SER A 362 10.51 2.31 -0.67
CA SER A 362 9.51 1.96 -1.69
C SER A 362 10.14 1.54 -3.02
N VAL A 363 11.24 2.18 -3.41
CA VAL A 363 11.96 1.88 -4.66
C VAL A 363 12.64 0.52 -4.56
N ARG A 364 13.34 0.27 -3.44
CA ARG A 364 14.10 -0.96 -3.21
C ARG A 364 13.18 -2.18 -3.11
N VAL A 365 12.09 -2.05 -2.36
CA VAL A 365 11.10 -3.12 -2.16
C VAL A 365 10.45 -3.49 -3.49
N MET A 366 10.06 -2.51 -4.30
CA MET A 366 9.47 -2.82 -5.61
C MET A 366 10.49 -3.42 -6.59
N ALA A 367 11.76 -3.02 -6.54
CA ALA A 367 12.82 -3.66 -7.30
C ALA A 367 13.05 -5.12 -6.85
N ALA A 368 13.11 -5.37 -5.54
CA ALA A 368 13.27 -6.72 -4.97
C ALA A 368 12.06 -7.61 -5.30
N ASN A 369 10.84 -7.09 -5.13
CA ASN A 369 9.60 -7.81 -5.44
C ASN A 369 9.53 -8.25 -6.90
N ARG A 370 10.03 -7.43 -7.85
CA ARG A 370 10.07 -7.79 -9.26
C ARG A 370 11.17 -8.83 -9.57
N LEU A 371 12.36 -8.64 -9.00
CA LEU A 371 13.58 -9.39 -9.39
C LEU A 371 13.81 -10.71 -8.64
N ALA A 372 13.27 -10.86 -7.43
CA ALA A 372 13.55 -12.01 -6.59
C ALA A 372 12.98 -13.32 -7.13
N LYS A 373 13.67 -14.43 -6.84
CA LYS A 373 13.23 -15.80 -7.17
C LYS A 373 12.98 -16.67 -5.93
N ASP A 374 13.48 -16.22 -4.79
CA ASP A 374 13.40 -16.84 -3.47
C ASP A 374 13.76 -15.81 -2.40
N GLY A 375 13.62 -16.16 -1.12
CA GLY A 375 13.85 -15.23 0.00
C GLY A 375 15.28 -14.75 0.10
N LYS A 376 16.26 -15.59 -0.26
CA LYS A 376 17.68 -15.21 -0.29
C LYS A 376 17.92 -14.09 -1.31
N SER A 377 17.51 -14.31 -2.57
CA SER A 377 17.68 -13.29 -3.61
C SER A 377 16.88 -12.02 -3.33
N TRP A 378 15.72 -12.13 -2.69
CA TRP A 378 14.95 -10.97 -2.24
C TRP A 378 15.74 -10.14 -1.22
N ALA A 379 16.30 -10.78 -0.18
CA ALA A 379 17.13 -10.14 0.82
C ALA A 379 18.38 -9.49 0.20
N GLU A 380 19.03 -10.17 -0.75
CA GLU A 380 20.21 -9.65 -1.46
C GLU A 380 19.90 -8.40 -2.29
N TYR A 381 18.72 -8.33 -2.95
CA TYR A 381 18.32 -7.13 -3.68
C TYR A 381 17.98 -5.97 -2.74
N LEU A 382 17.28 -6.24 -1.62
CA LEU A 382 16.97 -5.20 -0.63
C LEU A 382 18.24 -4.65 0.04
N ALA A 383 19.24 -5.51 0.28
CA ALA A 383 20.50 -5.16 0.94
C ALA A 383 21.47 -4.35 0.06
N ARG A 384 21.15 -4.07 -1.21
CA ARG A 384 22.05 -3.32 -2.11
C ARG A 384 22.27 -1.88 -1.66
N ASP A 385 21.23 -1.23 -1.13
CA ASP A 385 21.28 0.13 -0.61
C ASP A 385 20.55 0.17 0.75
N PRO A 386 21.17 -0.32 1.85
CA PRO A 386 20.50 -0.53 3.13
C PRO A 386 20.38 0.74 3.98
N ASP A 387 20.62 1.93 3.42
CA ASP A 387 20.91 3.13 4.19
C ASP A 387 19.73 3.65 5.05
N ILE A 388 18.51 3.60 4.53
CA ILE A 388 17.29 4.13 5.15
C ILE A 388 16.18 3.07 5.28
N GLY A 389 15.11 3.34 6.03
CA GLY A 389 13.92 2.50 6.16
C GLY A 389 14.14 1.23 7.00
N ALA A 390 13.94 1.31 8.31
CA ALA A 390 14.06 0.16 9.19
C ALA A 390 12.77 -0.69 9.22
N LYS A 391 12.83 -1.94 8.76
CA LYS A 391 11.69 -2.87 8.69
C LYS A 391 12.09 -4.33 8.90
N GLN A 392 11.23 -5.09 9.57
CA GLN A 392 11.32 -6.53 9.71
C GLN A 392 10.40 -7.16 8.66
N TRP A 393 10.95 -8.04 7.84
CA TRP A 393 10.28 -8.63 6.71
C TRP A 393 10.14 -10.13 6.86
N LEU A 394 8.98 -10.62 6.46
CA LEU A 394 8.67 -12.03 6.30
C LEU A 394 8.46 -12.31 4.82
N PHE A 395 9.24 -13.24 4.29
CA PHE A 395 9.15 -13.69 2.91
C PHE A 395 8.77 -15.17 2.87
N ILE A 396 7.80 -15.55 2.03
CA ILE A 396 7.30 -16.92 1.91
C ILE A 396 7.25 -17.31 0.42
N ASP A 397 7.93 -18.41 0.05
CA ASP A 397 7.79 -19.05 -1.27
C ASP A 397 6.62 -20.04 -1.25
N GLU A 398 5.43 -19.58 -1.66
CA GLU A 398 4.19 -20.35 -1.62
C GLU A 398 4.28 -21.62 -2.47
N LYS A 399 4.95 -21.55 -3.64
CA LYS A 399 5.08 -22.71 -4.54
C LYS A 399 5.90 -23.84 -3.93
N ARG A 400 6.75 -23.55 -2.94
CA ARG A 400 7.56 -24.54 -2.22
C ARG A 400 6.91 -25.07 -0.94
N LEU A 401 5.81 -24.49 -0.44
CA LEU A 401 5.12 -24.97 0.77
C LEU A 401 4.73 -26.45 0.70
N LYS A 402 4.41 -26.97 -0.49
CA LYS A 402 4.08 -28.39 -0.70
C LYS A 402 5.21 -29.37 -0.31
N TYR A 403 6.45 -28.90 -0.19
CA TYR A 403 7.59 -29.71 0.24
C TYR A 403 7.78 -29.70 1.77
N LEU A 404 7.02 -28.88 2.49
CA LEU A 404 6.91 -28.97 3.95
C LEU A 404 5.99 -30.15 4.29
N GLN A 405 6.57 -31.26 4.74
CA GLN A 405 5.83 -32.33 5.40
C GLN A 405 5.96 -32.14 6.91
N LEU A 406 4.87 -31.83 7.61
CA LEU A 406 4.87 -31.59 9.05
C LEU A 406 5.00 -32.89 9.88
N ASN A 407 4.78 -34.06 9.25
CA ASN A 407 4.92 -35.38 9.86
C ASN A 407 6.24 -36.06 9.49
N ASP A 408 7.34 -35.63 10.12
CA ASP A 408 8.52 -36.49 10.27
C ASP A 408 8.75 -36.69 11.77
N GLN A 409 8.15 -37.74 12.33
CA GLN A 409 8.72 -38.40 13.49
C GLN A 409 9.95 -39.18 13.02
N ASN A 410 11.07 -38.48 12.79
CA ASN A 410 12.37 -39.12 12.82
C ASN A 410 13.07 -38.69 14.10
N ASN A 411 13.08 -39.63 15.04
CA ASN A 411 13.91 -39.67 16.23
C ASN A 411 15.37 -39.35 15.90
N GLY A 412 16.00 -38.57 16.77
CA GLY A 412 17.42 -38.66 17.11
C GLY A 412 18.40 -38.48 15.95
N ASP A 413 18.97 -37.28 15.85
CA ASP A 413 20.38 -37.09 16.19
C ASP A 413 20.65 -35.59 16.23
N ASP A 414 21.06 -35.11 17.40
CA ASP A 414 21.64 -33.77 17.59
C ASP A 414 22.98 -33.72 16.84
N GLU A 415 22.96 -33.53 15.52
CA GLU A 415 24.14 -33.03 14.83
C GLU A 415 24.18 -31.51 15.00
N GLU A 416 25.15 -31.06 15.78
CA GLU A 416 25.57 -29.69 15.94
C GLU A 416 25.87 -29.08 14.55
N ILE A 417 24.87 -28.41 13.96
CA ILE A 417 24.99 -27.75 12.67
C ILE A 417 25.93 -26.57 12.86
N VAL A 418 27.16 -26.72 12.38
CA VAL A 418 28.09 -25.62 12.10
C VAL A 418 27.36 -24.65 11.16
N THR A 419 26.88 -23.56 11.75
CA THR A 419 26.32 -22.42 11.05
C THR A 419 27.38 -21.88 10.10
N SER A 420 27.11 -21.93 8.80
CA SER A 420 27.82 -21.06 7.85
C SER A 420 27.32 -19.63 8.07
N SER A 421 27.81 -19.02 9.15
CA SER A 421 27.76 -17.59 9.42
C SER A 421 28.47 -16.87 8.28
N SER A 422 27.72 -16.36 7.29
CA SER A 422 28.20 -15.28 6.46
C SER A 422 27.92 -13.96 7.20
N THR A 423 28.74 -13.68 8.21
CA THR A 423 28.92 -12.31 8.70
C THR A 423 29.52 -11.50 7.55
N LEU A 424 28.69 -10.79 6.80
CA LEU A 424 29.13 -9.67 5.99
C LEU A 424 29.44 -8.53 6.97
N ASN A 425 30.71 -8.46 7.41
CA ASN A 425 31.48 -7.22 7.57
C ASN A 425 32.80 -7.52 8.31
N ASP A 426 33.91 -7.37 7.58
CA ASP A 426 35.13 -6.81 8.15
C ASP A 426 35.64 -5.72 7.20
N GLY A 427 35.98 -4.56 7.77
CA GLY A 427 36.14 -3.32 7.04
C GLY A 427 37.40 -3.26 6.19
N LEU A 428 37.27 -2.74 4.96
CA LEU A 428 38.33 -1.96 4.31
C LEU A 428 37.75 -1.15 3.15
N ILE A 429 37.98 0.16 3.24
CA ILE A 429 37.74 1.19 2.24
C ILE A 429 38.33 0.73 0.90
N GLY A 430 37.47 0.59 -0.10
CA GLY A 430 37.85 0.30 -1.48
C GLY A 430 36.64 -0.18 -2.25
N HIS A 431 36.25 0.59 -3.27
CA HIS A 431 35.29 0.17 -4.29
C HIS A 431 35.70 -1.21 -4.86
N LYS A 432 35.14 -2.28 -4.30
CA LYS A 432 35.12 -3.59 -4.94
C LYS A 432 33.72 -3.76 -5.48
N GLU A 433 33.63 -3.63 -6.80
CA GLU A 433 32.47 -4.01 -7.59
C GLU A 433 31.96 -5.38 -7.12
N ILE A 434 30.74 -5.39 -6.61
CA ILE A 434 29.94 -6.61 -6.50
C ILE A 434 29.84 -7.16 -7.93
N PRO A 435 30.13 -8.46 -8.18
CA PRO A 435 30.29 -8.97 -9.54
C PRO A 435 29.08 -8.67 -10.43
N LEU A 436 29.36 -8.27 -11.67
CA LEU A 436 28.36 -8.05 -12.72
C LEU A 436 27.41 -9.27 -12.83
N ASP A 437 26.11 -8.94 -12.86
CA ASP A 437 24.93 -9.82 -12.79
C ASP A 437 24.70 -10.64 -14.09
N ASN A 438 25.73 -11.39 -14.49
CA ASN A 438 25.72 -12.30 -15.65
C ASN A 438 25.79 -13.79 -15.26
N SER A 439 25.69 -14.15 -13.97
CA SER A 439 25.68 -15.58 -13.62
C SER A 439 24.33 -16.20 -13.97
N VAL A 440 24.29 -16.87 -15.13
CA VAL A 440 23.45 -18.05 -15.29
C VAL A 440 23.80 -18.97 -14.11
N MET A 441 22.84 -19.26 -13.23
CA MET A 441 23.05 -20.21 -12.12
C MET A 441 23.79 -21.43 -12.66
N THR A 442 24.95 -21.70 -12.06
CA THR A 442 25.77 -22.85 -12.41
C THR A 442 24.94 -24.12 -12.19
N GLU A 443 25.23 -25.20 -12.92
CA GLU A 443 24.51 -26.47 -12.70
C GLU A 443 24.58 -26.93 -11.24
N LYS A 444 25.68 -26.62 -10.56
CA LYS A 444 25.86 -26.90 -9.14
C LYS A 444 24.86 -26.12 -8.27
N GLU A 445 24.68 -24.82 -8.50
CA GLU A 445 23.68 -24.01 -7.77
C GLU A 445 22.24 -24.43 -8.08
N LYS A 446 21.95 -24.85 -9.32
CA LYS A 446 20.65 -25.45 -9.69
C LYS A 446 20.42 -26.78 -8.96
N LEU A 447 21.44 -27.62 -8.84
CA LEU A 447 21.37 -28.89 -8.12
C LEU A 447 21.22 -28.66 -6.61
N THR A 448 21.94 -27.70 -6.03
CA THR A 448 21.85 -27.34 -4.62
C THR A 448 20.50 -26.72 -4.27
N SER A 449 20.03 -25.71 -5.01
CA SER A 449 18.70 -25.12 -4.80
C SER A 449 17.57 -26.13 -4.98
N LYS A 450 17.71 -27.08 -5.92
CA LYS A 450 16.76 -28.19 -6.09
C LYS A 450 16.82 -29.19 -4.93
N ALA A 451 18.01 -29.50 -4.41
CA ALA A 451 18.17 -30.39 -3.25
C ALA A 451 17.67 -29.75 -1.95
N GLU A 452 17.91 -28.45 -1.75
CA GLU A 452 17.40 -27.68 -0.61
C GLU A 452 15.86 -27.58 -0.64
N ALA A 453 15.27 -27.35 -1.83
CA ALA A 453 13.83 -27.34 -2.01
C ALA A 453 13.19 -28.71 -1.74
N VAL A 454 13.88 -29.81 -2.06
CA VAL A 454 13.41 -31.18 -1.77
C VAL A 454 13.49 -31.49 -0.27
N ASN A 455 14.39 -30.84 0.48
CA ASN A 455 14.55 -31.03 1.92
C ASN A 455 13.72 -30.03 2.77
N GLY A 456 12.77 -29.30 2.18
CA GLY A 456 11.92 -28.36 2.91
C GLY A 456 12.68 -27.15 3.49
N LYS A 457 13.78 -26.74 2.86
CA LYS A 457 14.57 -25.55 3.21
C LYS A 457 14.30 -24.40 2.23
N ASN A 458 14.63 -23.17 2.63
CA ASN A 458 14.51 -21.93 1.88
C ASN A 458 13.07 -21.59 1.45
N ILE A 459 12.11 -21.81 2.34
CA ILE A 459 10.68 -21.55 2.07
C ILE A 459 10.22 -20.28 2.78
N ILE A 460 10.64 -20.09 4.02
CA ILE A 460 10.23 -18.98 4.88
C ILE A 460 11.48 -18.27 5.38
N TRP A 461 11.60 -16.99 5.07
CA TRP A 461 12.73 -16.15 5.43
C TRP A 461 12.25 -15.02 6.34
N LEU A 462 12.99 -14.80 7.43
CA LEU A 462 12.84 -13.63 8.29
C LEU A 462 14.04 -12.72 8.08
N ILE A 463 13.81 -11.43 7.90
CA ILE A 463 14.83 -10.46 7.55
C ILE A 463 14.65 -9.24 8.44
N ASP A 464 15.64 -8.93 9.26
CA ASP A 464 15.70 -7.69 10.01
C ASP A 464 16.53 -6.68 9.21
N ASN A 465 15.91 -5.58 8.77
CA ASN A 465 16.59 -4.48 8.10
C ASN A 465 16.60 -3.24 8.99
N THR A 466 17.79 -2.75 9.31
CA THR A 466 18.02 -1.50 10.04
C THR A 466 18.85 -0.55 9.17
N TRP A 467 19.07 0.67 9.65
CA TRP A 467 19.93 1.61 8.94
C TRP A 467 21.32 1.01 8.71
N LYS A 468 21.73 0.97 7.45
CA LYS A 468 23.02 0.46 6.94
C LYS A 468 23.26 -1.05 7.13
N ARG A 469 22.31 -1.79 7.72
CA ARG A 469 22.53 -3.21 8.03
C ARG A 469 21.26 -4.03 7.82
N LEU A 470 21.41 -5.10 7.05
CA LEU A 470 20.37 -6.10 6.85
C LEU A 470 20.92 -7.47 7.26
N HIS A 471 20.13 -8.24 8.01
CA HIS A 471 20.41 -9.64 8.30
C HIS A 471 19.16 -10.48 8.03
N GLY A 472 19.31 -11.57 7.27
CA GLY A 472 18.22 -12.46 6.93
C GLY A 472 18.63 -13.91 6.94
N GLU A 473 17.75 -14.77 7.45
CA GLU A 473 17.97 -16.22 7.52
C GLU A 473 16.72 -16.99 7.09
N ASP A 474 16.95 -18.20 6.57
CA ASP A 474 15.90 -19.21 6.43
C ASP A 474 15.45 -19.69 7.82
N VAL A 475 14.20 -19.39 8.17
CA VAL A 475 13.58 -19.74 9.45
C VAL A 475 12.60 -20.90 9.34
N THR A 476 12.52 -21.54 8.17
CA THR A 476 11.54 -22.59 7.86
C THR A 476 11.49 -23.70 8.93
N ALA A 477 12.65 -24.20 9.37
CA ALA A 477 12.70 -25.27 10.37
C ALA A 477 12.23 -24.81 11.77
N ARG A 478 12.48 -23.54 12.14
CA ARG A 478 12.07 -22.98 13.43
C ARG A 478 10.56 -22.77 13.46
N LEU A 479 10.01 -22.15 12.43
CA LEU A 479 8.56 -21.97 12.31
C LEU A 479 7.82 -23.31 12.17
N LYS A 480 8.39 -24.31 11.51
CA LYS A 480 7.83 -25.68 11.47
C LYS A 480 7.65 -26.27 12.88
N LYS A 481 8.61 -26.03 13.78
CA LYS A 481 8.56 -26.50 15.18
C LYS A 481 7.53 -25.73 16.01
N ASP A 482 7.44 -24.43 15.79
CA ASP A 482 6.58 -23.53 16.58
C ASP A 482 5.14 -23.46 16.07
N ALA A 483 4.90 -23.87 14.82
CA ALA A 483 3.65 -23.80 14.07
C ALA A 483 3.13 -22.39 13.77
N ALA A 484 3.19 -21.46 14.73
CA ALA A 484 2.70 -20.10 14.58
C ALA A 484 3.62 -19.07 15.23
N TRP A 485 3.85 -17.95 14.53
CA TRP A 485 4.61 -16.80 15.01
C TRP A 485 3.79 -15.50 14.93
N ILE A 486 4.02 -14.60 15.89
CA ILE A 486 3.61 -13.20 15.86
C ILE A 486 4.85 -12.30 15.91
N CYS A 487 4.93 -11.36 14.99
CA CYS A 487 6.03 -10.40 14.90
C CYS A 487 5.49 -8.99 15.14
N ASP A 488 6.25 -8.17 15.87
CA ASP A 488 5.89 -6.80 16.27
C ASP A 488 7.00 -5.77 16.04
N GLY A 489 7.95 -6.11 15.16
CA GLY A 489 9.07 -5.24 14.81
C GLY A 489 10.24 -5.36 15.76
N THR A 490 10.14 -6.13 16.85
CA THR A 490 11.28 -6.42 17.71
C THR A 490 12.34 -7.20 16.92
N PRO A 491 13.61 -6.75 16.88
CA PRO A 491 14.67 -7.47 16.18
C PRO A 491 14.79 -8.92 16.67
N TYR A 492 14.81 -9.86 15.74
CA TYR A 492 14.89 -11.29 16.04
C TYR A 492 16.33 -11.80 16.08
N PHE A 493 17.21 -11.25 15.26
CA PHE A 493 18.60 -11.71 15.19
C PHE A 493 19.49 -11.01 16.23
N LYS A 494 20.28 -11.79 16.98
CA LYS A 494 21.20 -11.27 18.02
C LYS A 494 22.09 -10.14 17.53
N VAL A 495 22.60 -10.27 16.30
CA VAL A 495 23.47 -9.25 15.70
C VAL A 495 22.78 -7.89 15.52
N ILE A 496 21.46 -7.89 15.31
CA ILE A 496 20.65 -6.68 15.20
C ILE A 496 20.15 -6.21 16.57
N GLN A 497 19.83 -7.13 17.48
CA GLN A 497 19.51 -6.85 18.88
C GLN A 497 20.65 -6.08 19.57
N GLU A 498 21.88 -6.58 19.45
CA GLU A 498 23.09 -5.96 20.00
C GLU A 498 23.33 -4.57 19.39
N LEU A 499 23.09 -4.42 18.08
CA LEU A 499 23.26 -3.14 17.36
C LEU A 499 22.25 -2.08 17.82
N ASN A 500 21.02 -2.49 18.16
CA ASN A 500 19.93 -1.60 18.57
C ASN A 500 19.75 -1.48 20.09
N LYS A 501 20.51 -2.26 20.87
CA LYS A 501 20.37 -2.38 22.33
C LYS A 501 18.92 -2.70 22.73
N ILE A 502 18.33 -3.66 22.02
CA ILE A 502 16.99 -4.19 22.29
C ILE A 502 17.13 -5.68 22.54
N ASP A 503 16.53 -6.14 23.64
CA ASP A 503 16.44 -7.56 23.92
C ASP A 503 15.46 -8.23 22.95
N GLY A 504 15.81 -9.43 22.49
CA GLY A 504 14.95 -10.21 21.62
C GLY A 504 13.63 -10.60 22.30
N LYS A 505 12.61 -10.81 21.48
CA LYS A 505 11.32 -11.35 21.89
C LYS A 505 11.09 -12.71 21.24
N ASP A 506 10.50 -13.65 21.98
CA ASP A 506 10.06 -14.92 21.41
C ASP A 506 8.88 -14.64 20.46
N LEU A 507 9.01 -15.10 19.22
CA LEU A 507 7.98 -14.93 18.20
C LEU A 507 6.87 -15.97 18.34
N LYS A 508 7.09 -17.05 19.10
CA LYS A 508 6.13 -18.15 19.23
C LYS A 508 4.79 -17.67 19.77
N LEU A 509 3.73 -17.94 19.01
CA LEU A 509 2.36 -17.66 19.40
C LEU A 509 1.71 -18.97 19.92
N ASN A 510 1.30 -18.98 21.19
CA ASN A 510 0.74 -20.16 21.87
C ASN A 510 -0.82 -20.12 21.93
N GLU A 511 -1.47 -19.60 20.90
CA GLU A 511 -2.94 -19.52 20.85
C GLU A 511 -3.57 -20.79 20.23
N GLN A 512 -4.88 -20.96 20.45
CA GLN A 512 -5.68 -22.07 19.89
C GLN A 512 -5.45 -22.19 18.38
N GLU A 513 -5.56 -23.41 17.83
CA GLU A 513 -5.32 -23.72 16.42
C GLU A 513 -6.02 -22.70 15.50
N MET A 514 -5.27 -21.71 15.00
CA MET A 514 -5.77 -20.80 13.98
C MET A 514 -5.92 -21.63 12.71
N THR A 515 -7.14 -21.80 12.23
CA THR A 515 -7.41 -22.69 11.07
C THR A 515 -7.61 -21.91 9.79
N ASN A 516 -8.07 -20.66 9.89
CA ASN A 516 -8.46 -19.83 8.76
C ASN A 516 -8.06 -18.35 8.97
N GLY A 517 -8.33 -17.52 7.97
CA GLY A 517 -8.02 -16.09 8.00
C GLY A 517 -8.81 -15.29 9.04
N ASP A 518 -10.03 -15.71 9.40
CA ASP A 518 -10.85 -15.00 10.39
C ASP A 518 -10.33 -15.21 11.81
N ASP A 519 -9.82 -16.41 12.11
CA ASP A 519 -9.16 -16.71 13.38
C ASP A 519 -7.93 -15.77 13.54
N ILE A 520 -7.07 -15.68 12.52
CA ILE A 520 -5.93 -14.74 12.51
C ILE A 520 -6.39 -13.30 12.70
N ALA A 521 -7.45 -12.88 12.01
CA ALA A 521 -7.97 -11.54 12.14
C ALA A 521 -8.42 -11.26 13.58
N SER A 522 -9.07 -12.21 14.27
CA SER A 522 -9.44 -12.06 15.69
C SER A 522 -8.20 -11.86 16.58
N VAL A 523 -7.14 -12.65 16.39
CA VAL A 523 -5.87 -12.47 17.14
C VAL A 523 -5.27 -11.08 16.93
N LEU A 524 -5.25 -10.61 15.67
CA LEU A 524 -4.77 -9.26 15.34
C LEU A 524 -5.63 -8.19 16.00
N ARG A 525 -6.95 -8.39 16.12
CA ARG A 525 -7.84 -7.45 16.81
C ARG A 525 -7.57 -7.37 18.30
N GLN A 526 -7.31 -8.50 18.95
CA GLN A 526 -6.97 -8.55 20.38
C GLN A 526 -5.66 -7.83 20.70
N HIS A 527 -4.74 -7.78 19.73
CA HIS A 527 -3.45 -7.10 19.85
C HIS A 527 -3.43 -5.69 19.24
N ALA A 528 -4.57 -5.19 18.77
CA ALA A 528 -4.67 -3.90 18.13
C ALA A 528 -4.65 -2.75 19.15
N TYR A 529 -4.17 -1.60 18.70
CA TYR A 529 -4.13 -0.36 19.45
C TYR A 529 -5.13 0.64 18.86
N ARG A 530 -5.91 1.28 19.73
CA ARG A 530 -6.94 2.29 19.42
C ARG A 530 -6.70 3.55 20.25
N GLY A 531 -5.81 4.42 19.77
CA GLY A 531 -5.45 5.66 20.47
C GLY A 531 -6.64 6.63 20.62
N ASP A 532 -7.65 6.52 19.78
CA ASP A 532 -8.86 7.35 19.82
C ASP A 532 -9.81 6.98 20.96
N LEU A 533 -9.62 5.79 21.55
CA LEU A 533 -10.36 5.31 22.72
C LEU A 533 -9.56 5.49 24.01
N MET A 534 -8.26 5.78 23.92
CA MET A 534 -7.40 6.02 25.07
C MET A 534 -7.57 7.47 25.53
N GLY A 535 -8.42 7.68 26.53
CA GLY A 535 -8.62 8.97 27.17
C GLY A 535 -8.99 8.78 28.64
N SER A 536 -8.02 8.91 29.52
CA SER A 536 -8.20 9.09 30.96
C SER A 536 -7.71 10.49 31.36
N GLU A 537 -7.91 10.93 32.61
CA GLU A 537 -7.62 12.32 33.06
C GLU A 537 -6.19 12.84 32.74
N ASP A 538 -5.23 11.96 32.40
CA ASP A 538 -3.83 12.29 32.13
C ASP A 538 -3.36 12.12 30.66
N ASP A 539 -4.14 11.50 29.75
CA ASP A 539 -3.76 11.25 28.33
C ASP A 539 -4.84 11.72 27.33
N GLU A 540 -4.46 12.53 26.34
CA GLU A 540 -5.37 12.99 25.28
C GLU A 540 -5.62 11.91 24.22
N ALA A 541 -6.88 11.74 23.80
CA ALA A 541 -7.24 10.82 22.73
C ALA A 541 -6.64 11.28 21.40
N ILE A 542 -6.04 10.35 20.65
CA ILE A 542 -5.34 10.62 19.39
C ILE A 542 -5.92 9.80 18.23
N ALA A 543 -6.03 10.38 17.04
CA ALA A 543 -6.51 9.68 15.84
C ALA A 543 -5.41 8.80 15.20
N TYR A 544 -4.93 7.82 15.96
CA TYR A 544 -3.84 6.92 15.60
C TYR A 544 -4.12 5.49 16.08
N GLY A 545 -3.71 4.51 15.29
CA GLY A 545 -3.75 3.10 15.67
C GLY A 545 -3.69 2.16 14.48
N ASN A 546 -4.17 0.93 14.66
CA ASN A 546 -4.23 -0.03 13.55
C ASN A 546 -5.33 0.37 12.56
N THR A 547 -4.97 0.58 11.30
CA THR A 547 -5.84 1.17 10.26
C THR A 547 -6.40 0.17 9.25
N ASP A 548 -5.95 -1.08 9.31
CA ASP A 548 -6.48 -2.18 8.54
C ASP A 548 -6.07 -3.55 9.12
N ILE A 549 -6.70 -4.60 8.61
CA ILE A 549 -6.27 -5.99 8.78
C ILE A 549 -6.31 -6.67 7.42
N LYS A 550 -5.19 -7.27 7.01
CA LYS A 550 -5.05 -8.09 5.82
C LYS A 550 -4.82 -9.53 6.22
N THR A 551 -5.59 -10.46 5.67
CA THR A 551 -5.37 -11.90 5.88
C THR A 551 -5.34 -12.62 4.55
N TYR A 552 -4.43 -13.58 4.42
CA TYR A 552 -4.31 -14.41 3.22
C TYR A 552 -4.15 -15.87 3.62
N SER A 553 -4.93 -16.73 2.95
CA SER A 553 -4.83 -18.18 3.10
C SER A 553 -4.33 -18.81 1.81
N THR A 554 -3.33 -19.67 1.92
CA THR A 554 -2.87 -20.47 0.79
C THR A 554 -3.82 -21.62 0.46
N SER A 555 -4.88 -21.83 1.25
CA SER A 555 -5.82 -22.93 1.05
C SER A 555 -6.86 -22.63 -0.03
N ASP A 556 -7.30 -21.38 -0.10
CA ASP A 556 -8.30 -20.85 -1.03
C ASP A 556 -7.70 -19.75 -1.93
N HIS A 557 -6.45 -19.35 -1.67
CA HIS A 557 -5.76 -18.26 -2.37
C HIS A 557 -6.49 -16.92 -2.25
N GLN A 558 -7.15 -16.70 -1.12
CA GLN A 558 -8.01 -15.54 -0.91
C GLN A 558 -7.32 -14.52 -0.01
N LEU A 559 -7.18 -13.29 -0.53
CA LEU A 559 -6.77 -12.12 0.26
C LEU A 559 -8.04 -11.40 0.74
N SER A 560 -8.17 -11.29 2.06
CA SER A 560 -9.24 -10.54 2.74
C SER A 560 -8.66 -9.29 3.38
N ILE A 561 -9.38 -8.17 3.29
CA ILE A 561 -8.93 -6.88 3.82
C ILE A 561 -10.09 -6.21 4.55
N GLN A 562 -9.90 -5.89 5.82
CA GLN A 562 -10.74 -4.99 6.60
C GLN A 562 -10.08 -3.63 6.65
N SER A 563 -10.79 -2.57 6.24
CA SER A 563 -10.27 -1.20 6.23
C SER A 563 -10.87 -0.36 7.35
N GLY A 564 -10.04 0.48 7.97
CA GLY A 564 -10.40 1.36 9.06
C GLY A 564 -9.88 0.89 10.41
N PRO A 565 -10.08 1.72 11.46
CA PRO A 565 -9.66 1.37 12.81
C PRO A 565 -10.30 0.07 13.27
N VAL A 566 -9.50 -0.78 13.89
CA VAL A 566 -9.95 -2.11 14.32
C VAL A 566 -11.11 -2.01 15.31
N PHE A 567 -12.19 -2.76 15.07
CA PHE A 567 -13.38 -2.83 15.92
C PHE A 567 -13.91 -4.27 16.03
N THR A 568 -14.78 -4.52 17.01
CA THR A 568 -15.43 -5.83 17.22
C THR A 568 -16.69 -5.91 16.35
N PRO A 569 -16.78 -6.80 15.34
CA PRO A 569 -17.95 -6.91 14.48
C PRO A 569 -19.19 -7.40 15.24
N LEU A 570 -20.36 -6.82 14.94
CA LEU A 570 -21.66 -7.36 15.37
C LEU A 570 -21.86 -8.74 14.71
N ASN A 571 -21.92 -9.83 15.49
CA ASN A 571 -21.98 -11.26 15.12
C ASN A 571 -20.64 -12.02 14.99
N SER A 572 -19.53 -11.56 15.59
CA SER A 572 -18.34 -12.42 15.66
C SER A 572 -18.61 -13.65 16.55
N LYS A 573 -17.79 -14.71 16.46
CA LYS A 573 -17.83 -15.84 17.42
C LYS A 573 -17.71 -15.38 18.89
N GLU A 574 -17.24 -14.14 19.11
CA GLU A 574 -17.13 -13.51 20.43
C GLU A 574 -18.52 -13.15 21.00
N ASP A 575 -19.53 -12.84 20.16
CA ASP A 575 -20.94 -12.71 20.61
C ASP A 575 -21.51 -14.05 21.10
N GLN A 576 -20.97 -15.19 20.66
CA GLN A 576 -21.35 -16.52 21.19
C GLN A 576 -20.59 -16.89 22.47
N ALA A 577 -19.51 -16.19 22.80
CA ALA A 577 -18.76 -16.36 24.05
C ALA A 577 -19.39 -15.61 25.24
N GLU A 578 -20.42 -14.78 25.02
CA GLU A 578 -21.23 -14.18 26.10
C GLU A 578 -21.95 -15.25 26.96
N GLU A 579 -22.16 -16.48 26.46
CA GLU A 579 -22.64 -17.59 27.29
C GLU A 579 -21.55 -18.19 28.20
N SER A 580 -20.29 -17.76 28.06
CA SER A 580 -19.13 -18.28 28.78
C SER A 580 -18.31 -17.22 29.52
N ASN A 581 -18.92 -16.30 30.27
CA ASN A 581 -18.30 -15.49 31.36
C ASN A 581 -16.98 -14.71 31.10
N GLU A 582 -16.42 -14.72 29.89
CA GLU A 582 -15.27 -13.89 29.48
C GLU A 582 -15.83 -12.60 28.87
N LEU A 583 -15.82 -11.52 29.65
CA LEU A 583 -16.16 -10.17 29.20
C LEU A 583 -15.12 -9.71 28.17
N ILE A 584 -15.34 -9.96 26.89
CA ILE A 584 -14.60 -9.31 25.82
C ILE A 584 -15.20 -7.91 25.65
N GLU A 585 -14.41 -6.87 25.94
CA GLU A 585 -14.83 -5.49 25.82
C GLU A 585 -15.12 -5.18 24.35
N LYS A 586 -16.37 -4.84 24.04
CA LYS A 586 -16.79 -4.55 22.67
C LYS A 586 -16.18 -3.22 22.21
N ILE A 587 -15.34 -3.28 21.19
CA ILE A 587 -14.69 -2.09 20.62
C ILE A 587 -15.62 -1.48 19.58
N ASP A 588 -16.04 -0.24 19.79
CA ASP A 588 -16.88 0.52 18.87
C ASP A 588 -16.10 0.93 17.59
N PHE A 589 -16.85 1.09 16.49
CA PHE A 589 -16.30 1.59 15.24
C PHE A 589 -15.94 3.08 15.34
N PHE A 590 -15.01 3.53 14.50
CA PHE A 590 -14.52 4.90 14.53
C PHE A 590 -15.40 5.86 13.72
N GLU A 591 -15.59 7.08 14.24
CA GLU A 591 -16.29 8.18 13.58
C GLU A 591 -15.46 9.47 13.66
N TRP A 592 -15.38 10.20 12.55
CA TRP A 592 -14.63 11.46 12.46
C TRP A 592 -15.19 12.59 13.33
N GLN A 593 -16.41 12.47 13.84
CA GLN A 593 -17.06 13.53 14.61
C GLN A 593 -16.23 14.00 15.82
N LYS A 594 -15.47 13.10 16.46
CA LYS A 594 -14.59 13.42 17.60
C LYS A 594 -13.28 14.12 17.19
N PHE A 595 -12.89 14.04 15.93
CA PHE A 595 -11.62 14.53 15.38
C PHE A 595 -11.86 15.41 14.14
N SER A 596 -12.86 16.29 14.23
CA SER A 596 -13.33 17.11 13.10
C SER A 596 -12.31 18.15 12.59
N ASP A 597 -11.29 18.41 13.39
CA ASP A 597 -10.18 19.34 13.12
C ASP A 597 -9.05 18.72 12.29
N ILE A 598 -8.97 17.38 12.24
CA ILE A 598 -7.97 16.65 11.44
C ILE A 598 -8.43 16.62 9.97
N SER A 599 -7.51 16.82 9.00
CA SER A 599 -7.85 16.73 7.58
C SER A 599 -8.17 15.28 7.16
N HIS A 600 -9.35 15.07 6.58
CA HIS A 600 -9.85 13.75 6.14
C HIS A 600 -10.73 13.85 4.88
N ASP A 601 -10.31 14.65 3.90
CA ASP A 601 -10.99 14.78 2.60
C ASP A 601 -11.18 13.40 1.94
N GLU A 602 -12.34 13.17 1.33
CA GLU A 602 -12.73 11.92 0.66
C GLU A 602 -12.87 10.68 1.57
N HIS A 603 -12.76 10.83 2.89
CA HIS A 603 -13.02 9.76 3.84
C HIS A 603 -14.53 9.56 4.07
N PRO A 604 -14.99 8.33 4.31
CA PRO A 604 -16.28 8.07 4.92
C PRO A 604 -16.36 8.69 6.33
N GLU A 605 -17.55 9.15 6.74
CA GLU A 605 -17.78 9.72 8.07
C GLU A 605 -17.58 8.69 9.20
N ALA A 606 -17.98 7.44 8.95
CA ALA A 606 -17.88 6.31 9.87
C ALA A 606 -17.16 5.14 9.22
N TRP A 607 -16.30 4.48 10.00
CA TRP A 607 -15.46 3.35 9.57
C TRP A 607 -15.99 2.03 10.12
N ASN A 608 -17.16 1.62 9.62
CA ASN A 608 -17.81 0.36 9.97
C ASN A 608 -17.88 -0.55 8.73
N PHE A 609 -16.72 -1.01 8.27
CA PHE A 609 -16.61 -1.82 7.08
C PHE A 609 -16.36 -3.29 7.41
N PRO A 610 -17.04 -4.23 6.73
CA PRO A 610 -16.71 -5.65 6.84
C PRO A 610 -15.37 -5.93 6.17
N ALA A 611 -14.79 -7.08 6.47
CA ALA A 611 -13.68 -7.60 5.68
C ALA A 611 -14.16 -7.94 4.26
N VAL A 612 -13.39 -7.54 3.24
CA VAL A 612 -13.71 -7.73 1.83
C VAL A 612 -12.64 -8.57 1.16
N HIS A 613 -13.08 -9.55 0.38
CA HIS A 613 -12.17 -10.34 -0.45
C HIS A 613 -11.75 -9.55 -1.68
N VAL A 614 -10.45 -9.54 -1.97
CA VAL A 614 -9.91 -8.88 -3.15
C VAL A 614 -10.40 -9.61 -4.40
N GLN A 615 -11.21 -8.91 -5.19
CA GLN A 615 -11.67 -9.37 -6.50
C GLN A 615 -10.82 -8.70 -7.58
N TYR A 616 -10.23 -9.52 -8.46
CA TYR A 616 -9.52 -9.03 -9.64
C TYR A 616 -10.55 -8.56 -10.68
N ILE A 617 -10.33 -7.40 -11.27
CA ILE A 617 -11.27 -6.77 -12.20
C ILE A 617 -11.28 -7.51 -13.55
N TRP A 618 -10.12 -7.98 -14.01
CA TRP A 618 -10.01 -8.66 -15.32
C TRP A 618 -10.20 -10.19 -15.29
N ASN A 619 -10.57 -10.80 -14.16
CA ASN A 619 -10.71 -12.25 -14.01
C ASN A 619 -12.15 -12.74 -13.90
#